data_AF-A0A967LYS9-F1
#
_entry.id   AF-A0A967LYS9-F1
#
_cell.length_a   1.000
_cell.length_b   1.000
_cell.length_c   1.000
_cell.angle_alpha   90.00
_cell.angle_beta   90.00
_cell.angle_gamma   90.00
#
_symmetry.space_group_name_H-M   'P 1'
#
loop_
_entity.id
_entity.type
_entity.pdbx_description
1 polymer ?
#
loop_
_entity_poly.entity_id
_entity_poly.type
_entity_poly.pdbx_seq_one_letter_code
_entity_poly.pdbx_strand_id
1 'polypeptide(L)'
;MAALFALVTLISLIYVVLTVTTTRLYLQEVNQKLNQMLAANIVAETPLLQGGKVNHAAFEGLFHSLMVINPSIELYVIDAEGVILSYNAPLDRVKRDRVSLAPIRAFIAGTEEFPIRGDDPRRPQGRKVFSA
;
A
#
# COMPACT_ATOMS: atom_id res chain seq x y z
N MET A 1 6.31 -12.94 -47.12
CA MET A 1 5.29 -12.06 -46.51
C MET A 1 4.77 -12.60 -45.18
N ALA A 2 4.15 -13.79 -45.13
CA ALA A 2 3.57 -14.33 -43.89
C ALA A 2 4.55 -14.41 -42.69
N ALA A 3 5.80 -14.85 -42.93
CA ALA A 3 6.82 -14.91 -41.87
C ALA A 3 7.20 -13.54 -41.30
N LEU A 4 7.28 -12.51 -42.15
CA LEU A 4 7.57 -11.13 -41.72
C LEU A 4 6.42 -10.56 -40.88
N PHE A 5 5.17 -10.76 -41.33
CA PHE A 5 3.98 -10.34 -40.57
C PHE A 5 3.93 -11.02 -39.20
N ALA A 6 4.14 -12.35 -39.14
CA ALA A 6 4.17 -13.08 -37.87
C ALA A 6 5.25 -12.55 -36.92
N LEU A 7 6.45 -12.24 -37.44
CA LEU A 7 7.55 -11.69 -36.65
C LEU A 7 7.19 -10.30 -36.09
N VAL A 8 6.65 -9.41 -36.92
CA VAL A 8 6.26 -8.05 -36.49
C VAL A 8 5.19 -8.13 -35.41
N THR A 9 4.14 -8.94 -35.62
CA THR A 9 3.08 -9.12 -34.62
C THR A 9 3.63 -9.65 -33.29
N LEU A 10 4.56 -10.62 -33.34
CA LEU A 10 5.18 -11.17 -32.13
C LEU A 10 5.99 -10.10 -31.38
N ILE A 11 6.82 -9.33 -32.09
CA ILE A 11 7.62 -8.25 -31.49
C ILE A 11 6.70 -7.18 -30.88
N SER A 12 5.65 -6.77 -31.59
CA SER A 12 4.68 -5.80 -31.08
C SER A 12 3.98 -6.30 -29.82
N LEU A 13 3.59 -7.58 -29.77
CA LEU A 13 2.96 -8.16 -28.58
C LEU A 13 3.91 -8.17 -27.39
N ILE A 14 5.16 -8.58 -27.60
CA ILE A 14 6.20 -8.57 -26.57
C ILE A 14 6.45 -7.15 -26.06
N TYR A 15 6.56 -6.19 -26.97
CA TYR A 15 6.75 -4.78 -26.62
C TYR A 15 5.59 -4.26 -25.77
N VAL A 16 4.33 -4.49 -26.17
CA VAL A 16 3.15 -4.07 -25.40
C VAL A 16 3.14 -4.70 -24.01
N VAL A 17 3.43 -6.00 -23.89
CA VAL A 17 3.48 -6.69 -22.58
C VAL A 17 4.58 -6.10 -21.70
N LEU A 18 5.77 -5.86 -22.26
CA LEU A 18 6.88 -5.27 -21.53
C LEU A 18 6.54 -3.86 -21.05
N THR A 19 6.05 -3.00 -21.94
CA THR A 19 5.64 -1.63 -21.61
C THR A 19 4.59 -1.62 -20.51
N VAL A 20 3.50 -2.39 -20.64
CA VAL A 20 2.43 -2.43 -19.64
C VAL A 20 2.92 -2.91 -18.28
N THR A 21 3.80 -3.93 -18.26
CA THR A 21 4.33 -4.48 -17.00
C THR A 21 5.26 -3.48 -16.32
N THR A 22 6.19 -2.89 -17.07
CA THR A 22 7.13 -1.88 -16.57
C THR A 22 6.40 -0.64 -16.06
N THR A 23 5.42 -0.13 -16.82
CA THR A 23 4.62 1.03 -16.40
C THR A 23 3.86 0.74 -15.09
N ARG A 24 3.31 -0.46 -14.92
CA ARG A 24 2.61 -0.84 -13.68
C ARG A 24 3.55 -0.88 -12.48
N LEU A 25 4.75 -1.43 -12.63
CA LEU A 25 5.76 -1.45 -11.56
C LEU A 25 6.21 -0.05 -11.18
N TYR A 26 6.51 0.79 -12.17
CA TYR A 26 6.88 2.18 -11.96
C TYR A 26 5.79 2.97 -11.22
N LEU A 27 4.53 2.84 -11.64
CA LEU A 27 3.42 3.50 -10.97
C LEU A 27 3.26 3.03 -9.52
N GLN A 28 3.49 1.75 -9.23
CA GLN A 28 3.45 1.25 -7.85
C GLN A 28 4.54 1.86 -6.98
N GLU A 29 5.76 1.93 -7.50
CA GLU A 29 6.88 2.56 -6.82
C GLU A 29 6.61 4.04 -6.53
N VAL A 30 6.17 4.80 -7.54
CA VAL A 30 5.86 6.23 -7.38
C VAL A 30 4.76 6.45 -6.34
N ASN A 31 3.68 5.67 -6.40
CA ASN A 31 2.61 5.76 -5.40
C ASN A 31 3.10 5.40 -4.00
N GLN A 32 3.97 4.39 -3.87
CA GLN A 32 4.53 4.01 -2.58
C GLN A 32 5.43 5.10 -1.98
N LYS A 33 6.25 5.77 -2.82
CA LYS A 33 7.04 6.95 -2.41
C LYS A 33 6.17 8.11 -1.96
N LEU A 34 5.11 8.42 -2.70
CA LEU A 34 4.18 9.50 -2.35
C LEU A 34 3.46 9.21 -1.03
N ASN A 35 2.98 7.97 -0.86
CA ASN A 35 2.30 7.56 0.35
C ASN A 35 3.26 7.48 1.55
N GLN A 36 4.54 7.20 1.35
CA GLN A 36 5.55 7.30 2.40
C GLN A 36 5.66 8.72 2.95
N MET A 37 5.72 9.72 2.07
CA MET A 37 5.75 11.12 2.47
C MET A 37 4.46 11.53 3.21
N LEU A 38 3.31 11.05 2.74
CA LEU A 38 2.03 11.27 3.41
C LEU A 38 2.01 10.65 4.81
N ALA A 39 2.44 9.40 4.96
CA ALA A 39 2.51 8.71 6.25
C ALA A 39 3.42 9.45 7.24
N ALA A 40 4.59 9.90 6.78
CA ALA A 40 5.52 10.69 7.59
C ALA A 40 4.88 12.00 8.09
N ASN A 41 4.16 12.73 7.23
CA ASN A 41 3.47 13.97 7.61
C ASN A 41 2.34 13.71 8.62
N ILE A 42 1.55 12.64 8.43
CA ILE A 42 0.47 12.26 9.35
C ILE A 42 1.00 12.01 10.76
N VAL A 43 2.12 11.27 10.88
CA VAL A 43 2.75 10.98 12.18
C VAL A 43 3.37 12.23 12.80
N ALA A 44 3.92 13.14 11.99
CA ALA A 44 4.54 14.38 12.48
C ALA A 44 3.51 15.41 12.98
N GLU A 45 2.36 15.53 12.32
CA GLU A 45 1.36 16.56 12.61
C GLU A 45 0.31 16.11 13.64
N THR A 46 0.09 14.80 13.78
CA THR A 46 -0.93 14.26 14.68
C THR A 46 -0.27 13.54 15.85
N PRO A 47 -0.54 13.92 17.11
CA PRO A 47 -0.09 13.15 18.28
C PRO A 47 -0.92 11.86 18.39
N LEU A 48 -0.65 10.92 17.47
CA LEU A 48 -1.29 9.62 17.36
C LEU A 48 -1.00 8.73 18.57
N LEU A 49 0.10 9.02 19.27
CA LEU A 49 0.52 8.37 20.49
C LEU A 49 0.51 9.39 21.64
N GLN A 50 -0.28 9.12 22.67
CA GLN A 50 -0.26 9.88 23.92
C GLN A 50 0.17 8.95 25.05
N GLY A 51 1.38 9.18 25.59
CA GLY A 51 1.92 8.34 26.68
C GLY A 51 2.13 6.87 26.30
N GLY A 52 2.45 6.57 25.03
CA GLY A 52 2.66 5.20 24.55
C GLY A 52 1.38 4.42 24.25
N LYS A 53 0.21 5.05 24.37
CA LYS A 53 -1.09 4.48 23.95
C LYS A 53 -1.62 5.22 22.73
N VAL A 54 -2.31 4.47 21.87
CA VAL A 54 -3.01 5.03 20.71
C VAL A 54 -4.05 6.04 21.17
N ASN A 55 -3.94 7.28 20.70
CA ASN A 55 -4.97 8.29 20.92
C ASN A 55 -6.12 8.07 19.94
N HIS A 56 -7.06 7.21 20.33
CA HIS A 56 -8.19 6.83 19.48
C HIS A 56 -9.01 8.04 18.99
N ALA A 57 -9.16 9.10 19.80
CA ALA A 57 -9.91 10.29 19.40
C ALA A 57 -9.23 11.07 18.26
N ALA A 58 -7.89 11.22 18.34
CA ALA A 58 -7.12 11.84 17.26
C ALA A 58 -7.12 10.97 15.99
N PHE A 59 -7.09 9.64 16.16
CA PHE A 59 -7.16 8.67 15.07
C PHE A 59 -8.51 8.69 14.32
N GLU A 60 -9.63 8.71 15.05
CA GLU A 60 -10.97 8.79 14.46
C GLU A 60 -11.17 10.09 13.67
N GLY A 61 -10.69 11.23 14.20
CA GLY A 61 -10.72 12.50 13.48
C GLY A 61 -9.90 12.46 12.20
N LEU A 62 -8.71 11.83 12.23
CA LEU A 62 -7.87 11.63 11.05
C LEU A 62 -8.54 10.72 10.02
N PHE A 63 -9.13 9.61 10.46
CA PHE A 63 -9.87 8.69 9.59
C PHE A 63 -11.00 9.40 8.87
N HIS A 64 -11.83 10.14 9.61
CA HIS A 64 -12.93 10.90 9.02
C HIS A 64 -12.42 11.94 8.00
N SER A 65 -11.39 12.70 8.37
CA SER A 65 -10.80 13.72 7.50
C SER A 65 -10.23 13.13 6.21
N LEU A 66 -9.49 12.01 6.31
CA LEU A 66 -8.93 11.32 5.16
C LEU A 66 -10.02 10.70 4.28
N MET A 67 -11.10 10.17 4.85
CA MET A 67 -12.24 9.67 4.06
C MET A 67 -12.92 10.77 3.24
N VAL A 68 -13.01 11.99 3.78
CA VAL A 68 -13.59 13.15 3.07
C VAL A 68 -12.63 13.67 1.99
N ILE A 69 -11.33 13.79 2.30
CA ILE A 69 -10.33 14.35 1.38
C ILE A 69 -10.00 13.36 0.25
N ASN A 70 -9.76 12.10 0.58
CA ASN A 70 -9.44 11.07 -0.39
C ASN A 70 -9.92 9.68 0.10
N PRO A 71 -11.15 9.27 -0.27
CA PRO A 71 -11.72 7.99 0.14
C PRO A 71 -10.99 6.76 -0.42
N SER A 72 -9.99 6.95 -1.28
CA SER A 72 -9.15 5.87 -1.79
C SER A 72 -8.00 5.50 -0.84
N ILE A 73 -7.71 6.34 0.17
CA ILE A 73 -6.68 6.05 1.18
C ILE A 73 -7.22 4.98 2.12
N GLU A 74 -6.43 3.92 2.30
CA GLU A 74 -6.73 2.83 3.22
C GLU A 74 -5.71 2.88 4.36
N LEU A 75 -6.18 3.16 5.57
CA LEU A 75 -5.36 3.29 6.77
C LEU A 75 -5.70 2.17 7.74
N TYR A 76 -4.67 1.53 8.28
CA TYR A 76 -4.78 0.39 9.19
C TYR A 76 -3.88 0.65 10.40
N VAL A 77 -4.39 0.35 11.59
CA VAL A 77 -3.62 0.30 12.83
C VAL A 77 -3.35 -1.15 13.15
N ILE A 78 -2.09 -1.49 13.42
CA ILE A 78 -1.68 -2.84 13.78
C ILE A 78 -0.92 -2.85 15.11
N ASP A 79 -0.94 -3.97 15.81
CA ASP A 79 -0.08 -4.20 16.99
C ASP A 79 1.33 -4.68 16.60
N ALA A 80 2.16 -4.95 17.61
CA ALA A 80 3.54 -5.39 17.43
C ALA A 80 3.66 -6.83 16.89
N GLU A 81 2.54 -7.56 16.83
CA GLU A 81 2.38 -8.92 16.33
C GLU A 81 1.74 -8.94 14.92
N GLY A 82 1.34 -7.78 14.40
CA GLY A 82 0.73 -7.59 13.08
C GLY A 82 -0.78 -7.79 13.05
N VAL A 83 -1.46 -7.88 14.19
CA VAL A 83 -2.93 -7.95 14.26
C VAL A 83 -3.50 -6.58 13.94
N ILE A 84 -4.52 -6.55 13.08
CA ILE A 84 -5.23 -5.32 12.69
C ILE A 84 -6.20 -4.93 13.80
N LEU A 85 -5.92 -3.81 14.46
CA LEU A 85 -6.69 -3.28 15.58
C LEU A 85 -7.84 -2.38 15.11
N SER A 86 -7.62 -1.58 14.06
CA SER A 86 -8.61 -0.64 13.52
C SER A 86 -8.30 -0.25 12.07
N TYR A 87 -9.29 0.25 11.32
CA TYR A 87 -9.17 0.66 9.92
C TYR A 87 -10.24 1.68 9.50
N ASN A 88 -9.94 2.48 8.47
CA ASN A 88 -10.80 3.57 8.00
C ASN A 88 -11.88 3.17 6.95
N ALA A 89 -12.41 1.95 7.02
CA ALA A 89 -13.34 1.41 6.01
C ALA A 89 -14.61 0.80 6.66
N PRO A 90 -15.73 0.67 5.92
CA PRO A 90 -16.88 -0.09 6.38
C PRO A 90 -16.47 -1.54 6.70
N LEU A 91 -16.98 -2.10 7.80
CA LEU A 91 -16.52 -3.36 8.42
C LEU A 91 -16.42 -4.56 7.44
N ASP A 92 -17.24 -4.59 6.40
CA ASP A 92 -17.33 -5.71 5.44
C ASP A 92 -16.18 -5.81 4.42
N ARG A 93 -15.16 -4.95 4.50
CA ARG A 93 -14.09 -4.89 3.48
C ARG A 93 -12.79 -5.56 3.87
N VAL A 94 -12.56 -5.80 5.16
CA VAL A 94 -11.33 -6.44 5.67
C VAL A 94 -11.57 -7.94 5.84
N LYS A 95 -10.71 -8.75 5.22
CA LYS A 95 -10.83 -10.22 5.16
C LYS A 95 -9.67 -10.93 5.87
N ARG A 96 -8.69 -10.17 6.37
CA ARG A 96 -7.58 -10.66 7.18
C ARG A 96 -7.57 -9.91 8.50
N ASP A 97 -7.32 -10.65 9.57
CA ASP A 97 -7.13 -10.15 10.93
C ASP A 97 -5.66 -9.81 11.23
N ARG A 98 -4.73 -10.36 10.46
CA ARG A 98 -3.28 -10.18 10.63
C ARG A 98 -2.57 -9.95 9.30
N VAL A 99 -1.46 -9.19 9.37
CA VAL A 99 -0.51 -8.98 8.27
C VAL A 99 0.90 -9.39 8.68
N SER A 100 1.73 -9.82 7.72
CA SER A 100 3.14 -10.07 7.99
C SER A 100 3.90 -8.78 8.31
N LEU A 101 4.68 -8.81 9.39
CA LEU A 101 5.56 -7.69 9.76
C LEU A 101 6.85 -7.64 8.96
N ALA A 102 7.24 -8.71 8.26
CA ALA A 102 8.53 -8.75 7.57
C ALA A 102 8.65 -7.65 6.49
N PRO A 103 7.66 -7.45 5.58
CA PRO A 103 7.71 -6.34 4.62
C PRO A 103 7.70 -4.97 5.30
N ILE A 104 6.95 -4.82 6.41
CA ILE A 104 6.83 -3.56 7.15
C ILE A 104 8.17 -3.18 7.77
N ARG A 105 8.86 -4.15 8.39
CA ARG A 105 10.19 -3.94 8.96
C ARG A 105 11.21 -3.59 7.87
N ALA A 106 11.16 -4.25 6.71
CA ALA A 106 12.04 -3.95 5.58
C ALA A 106 11.79 -2.52 5.03
N PHE A 107 10.52 -2.09 4.96
CA PHE A 107 10.15 -0.74 4.56
C PHE A 107 10.73 0.31 5.52
N ILE A 108 10.49 0.15 6.83
CA ILE A 108 10.97 1.10 7.86
C ILE A 108 12.50 1.14 7.90
N ALA A 109 13.15 -0.01 7.76
CA ALA A 109 14.60 -0.10 7.74
C ALA A 109 15.24 0.47 6.45
N GLY A 110 14.46 0.69 5.40
CA GLY A 110 14.96 1.13 4.10
C GLY A 110 15.89 0.12 3.42
N THR A 111 15.73 -1.18 3.73
CA THR A 111 16.63 -2.24 3.26
C THR A 111 16.25 -2.83 1.91
N GLU A 112 15.06 -2.55 1.41
CA GLU A 112 14.55 -3.04 0.13
C GLU A 112 14.21 -1.90 -0.81
N GLU A 113 14.41 -2.13 -2.11
CA GLU A 113 13.98 -1.20 -3.15
C GLU A 113 12.47 -1.28 -3.36
N PHE A 114 11.86 -0.13 -3.66
CA PHE A 114 10.45 -0.09 -4.03
C PHE A 114 10.22 -0.71 -5.43
N PRO A 115 9.07 -1.33 -5.67
CA PRO A 115 7.92 -1.42 -4.77
C PRO A 115 7.99 -2.60 -3.78
N ILE A 116 7.88 -2.31 -2.48
CA ILE A 116 7.74 -3.33 -1.42
C ILE A 116 6.26 -3.68 -1.29
N ARG A 117 5.92 -4.97 -1.40
CA ARG A 117 4.53 -5.44 -1.31
C ARG A 117 4.29 -6.22 -0.02
N GLY A 118 3.29 -5.80 0.74
CA GLY A 118 2.82 -6.44 1.96
C GLY A 118 1.50 -7.18 1.74
N ASP A 119 1.04 -7.87 2.77
CA ASP A 119 -0.27 -8.52 2.76
C ASP A 119 -1.39 -7.47 2.62
N ASP A 120 -2.30 -7.67 1.67
CA ASP A 120 -3.49 -6.84 1.50
C ASP A 120 -4.59 -7.30 2.49
N PRO A 121 -5.01 -6.46 3.45
CA PRO A 121 -6.05 -6.82 4.42
C PRO A 121 -7.42 -7.14 3.78
N ARG A 122 -7.69 -6.62 2.58
CA ARG A 122 -8.97 -6.80 1.88
C ARG A 122 -9.01 -8.06 1.01
N ARG A 123 -7.88 -8.74 0.83
CA ARG A 123 -7.74 -9.93 -0.02
C ARG A 123 -7.07 -11.08 0.74
N PRO A 124 -7.74 -12.23 0.96
CA PRO A 124 -7.20 -13.33 1.77
C PRO A 124 -5.85 -13.88 1.31
N GLN A 125 -5.53 -13.76 0.01
CA GLN A 125 -4.28 -14.22 -0.59
C GLN A 125 -3.59 -13.13 -1.44
N GLY A 126 -3.93 -11.86 -1.24
CA GLY A 126 -3.40 -10.75 -2.03
C GLY A 126 -2.19 -10.07 -1.40
N ARG A 127 -1.30 -9.52 -2.24
CA ARG A 127 -0.27 -8.56 -1.81
C ARG A 127 -0.42 -7.24 -2.55
N LYS A 128 -0.20 -6.13 -1.85
CA LYS A 128 -0.34 -4.76 -2.36
C LYS A 128 0.81 -3.90 -1.83
N VAL A 129 1.15 -2.83 -2.55
CA VAL A 129 2.05 -1.80 -2.00
C VAL A 129 1.40 -1.13 -0.80
N PHE A 130 2.22 -0.76 0.19
CA PHE A 130 1.81 -0.08 1.40
C PHE A 130 2.89 0.94 1.79
N SER A 131 2.58 1.84 2.72
CA SER A 131 3.56 2.75 3.32
C SER A 131 3.37 2.71 4.84
N ALA A 132 4.48 2.72 5.58
CA ALA A 132 4.50 2.58 7.03
C ALA A 132 5.44 3.59 7.69
#